data_AF-A0A8J7RLR2-F1
#
_entry.id   AF-A0A8J7RLR2-F1
#
_cell.length_a   1.000
_cell.length_b   1.000
_cell.length_c   1.000
_cell.angle_alpha   90.00
_cell.angle_beta   90.00
_cell.angle_gamma   90.00
#
_symmetry.space_group_name_H-M   'P 1'
#
loop_
_entity.id
_entity.type
_entity.pdbx_description
1 polymer ?
#
loop_
_entity_poly.entity_id
_entity_poly.type
_entity_poly.pdbx_seq_one_letter_code
_entity_poly.pdbx_strand_id
1 'polypeptide(L)' 'MATLPLALGIADAILSAARRHVGLDVSATADELLRAFPVDGVTYDDVADTLREEARFAGLCAEAAC' A
#
# COMPACT_ATOMS: atom_id res chain seq x y z
N MET A 1 8.11 0.50 13.30
CA MET A 1 7.55 -0.81 12.90
C MET A 1 6.09 -0.57 12.55
N ALA A 2 5.66 -0.88 11.33
CA ALA A 2 4.24 -0.90 11.01
C ALA A 2 3.52 -1.79 12.05
N THR A 3 2.43 -1.30 12.63
CA THR A 3 1.62 -2.12 13.52
C THR A 3 0.92 -3.20 12.70
N LEU A 4 0.63 -4.35 13.32
CA LEU A 4 -0.04 -5.47 12.65
C LEU A 4 -1.28 -5.07 11.82
N PRO A 5 -2.16 -4.14 12.27
CA PRO A 5 -3.31 -3.71 11.48
C PRO A 5 -2.95 -3.03 10.16
N LEU A 6 -1.94 -2.15 10.17
CA LEU A 6 -1.49 -1.44 8.98
C LEU A 6 -0.86 -2.40 7.97
N ALA A 7 -0.02 -3.33 8.44
CA ALA A 7 0.60 -4.33 7.58
C ALA A 7 -0.45 -5.23 6.90
N LEU A 8 -1.50 -5.62 7.64
CA LEU A 8 -2.63 -6.35 7.06
C LEU A 8 -3.42 -5.52 6.04
N GLY A 9 -3.63 -4.23 6.30
CA GLY A 9 -4.28 -3.33 5.36
C GLY A 9 -3.51 -3.19 4.05
N ILE A 10 -2.18 -3.06 4.11
CA ILE A 10 -1.31 -3.05 2.92
C ILE A 10 -1.45 -4.35 2.13
N ALA A 11 -1.34 -5.50 2.80
CA ALA A 11 -1.45 -6.81 2.16
C ALA A 11 -2.83 -7.04 1.51
N ASP A 12 -3.91 -6.59 2.16
CA ASP A 12 -5.27 -6.70 1.62
C ASP A 12 -5.46 -5.81 0.39
N ALA A 13 -4.94 -4.58 0.40
CA ALA A 13 -5.01 -3.68 -0.75
C ALA A 13 -4.29 -4.28 -1.98
N ILE A 14 -3.08 -4.82 -1.78
CA ILE A 14 -2.30 -5.50 -2.82
C ILE A 14 -3.07 -6.72 -3.35
N LEU A 15 -3.58 -7.57 -2.46
CA LEU A 15 -4.31 -8.77 -2.84
C LEU A 15 -5.61 -8.46 -3.59
N SER A 16 -6.32 -7.41 -3.18
CA SER A 16 -7.54 -6.92 -3.81
C SER A 16 -7.26 -6.41 -5.23
N ALA A 17 -6.22 -5.60 -5.41
CA ALA A 17 -5.78 -5.12 -6.71
C ALA A 17 -5.34 -6.28 -7.63
N ALA A 18 -4.56 -7.23 -7.11
CA ALA A 18 -4.11 -8.40 -7.84
C ALA A 18 -5.27 -9.30 -8.29
N ARG A 19 -6.24 -9.59 -7.41
CA ARG A 19 -7.43 -10.37 -7.77
C ARG A 19 -8.28 -9.72 -8.85
N ARG A 20 -8.31 -8.39 -8.86
CA ARG A 20 -9.06 -7.60 -9.84
C ARG A 20 -8.28 -7.33 -11.12
N HIS A 21 -6.99 -7.70 -11.17
CA HIS A 21 -6.07 -7.38 -12.27
C HIS A 21 -6.06 -5.89 -12.63
N VAL A 22 -6.09 -5.02 -11.61
CA VAL A 22 -6.02 -3.57 -11.77
C VAL A 22 -4.74 -3.03 -11.14
N GLY A 23 -4.27 -1.89 -11.66
CA GLY A 23 -3.19 -1.15 -11.02
C GLY A 23 -3.61 -0.61 -9.66
N LEU A 24 -2.64 -0.42 -8.78
CA LEU A 24 -2.85 0.15 -7.45
C LEU A 24 -2.54 1.65 -7.47
N ASP A 25 -3.50 2.47 -7.06
CA ASP A 25 -3.20 3.88 -6.77
C ASP A 25 -2.57 3.97 -5.38
N VAL A 26 -1.23 4.00 -5.36
CA VAL A 26 -0.44 4.07 -4.13
C VAL A 26 -0.81 5.29 -3.30
N SER A 27 -1.03 6.44 -3.95
CA SER A 27 -1.25 7.68 -3.20
C SER A 27 -2.60 7.67 -2.50
N ALA A 28 -3.66 7.32 -3.23
CA ALA A 28 -4.98 7.19 -2.64
C ALA A 28 -5.03 6.09 -1.56
N THR A 29 -4.37 4.97 -1.80
CA THR A 29 -4.36 3.82 -0.88
C THR A 29 -3.57 4.13 0.39
N ALA A 30 -2.41 4.79 0.31
CA ALA A 30 -1.63 5.19 1.47
C ALA A 30 -2.42 6.16 2.37
N ASP A 31 -3.10 7.12 1.75
CA ASP A 31 -3.94 8.10 2.46
C ASP A 31 -5.13 7.44 3.16
N GLU A 32 -5.77 6.46 2.50
CA GLU A 32 -6.85 5.65 3.09
C GLU A 32 -6.34 4.81 4.27
N LEU A 33 -5.20 4.13 4.12
CA LEU A 33 -4.64 3.27 5.15
C LEU A 33 -4.21 4.05 6.39
N LEU A 34 -3.63 5.24 6.25
CA LEU A 34 -3.29 6.07 7.41
C LEU A 34 -4.51 6.60 8.15
N ARG A 35 -5.60 6.88 7.44
CA ARG A 35 -6.87 7.27 8.06
C ARG A 35 -7.53 6.10 8.79
N ALA A 36 -7.49 4.90 8.19
CA ALA A 36 -8.06 3.69 8.77
C ALA A 36 -7.24 3.14 9.95
N PHE A 37 -5.91 3.28 9.87
CA PHE A 37 -4.96 2.77 10.84
C PHE A 37 -4.01 3.90 11.27
N PRO A 38 -4.44 4.82 12.14
CA PRO A 38 -3.55 5.83 12.70
C PRO A 38 -2.48 5.13 13.54
N VAL A 39 -1.22 5.24 13.13
CA VAL A 39 -0.08 4.65 13.83
C VAL A 39 0.95 5.74 14.12
N ASP A 40 1.26 5.93 15.40
CA ASP A 40 2.26 6.90 15.83
C ASP A 40 3.64 6.58 15.21
N GLY A 41 4.24 7.61 14.60
CA GLY A 41 5.58 7.51 14.01
C GLY A 41 5.65 6.79 12.67
N VAL A 42 4.52 6.42 12.06
CA VAL A 42 4.45 5.99 10.66
C VAL A 42 4.00 7.18 9.81
N THR A 43 4.77 7.50 8.79
CA THR A 43 4.47 8.59 7.86
C THR A 43 3.77 8.08 6.60
N TYR A 44 3.19 9.02 5.85
CA TYR A 44 2.66 8.72 4.52
C TYR A 44 3.71 8.10 3.61
N ASP A 45 4.92 8.66 3.61
CA ASP A 45 6.01 8.18 2.75
C ASP A 45 6.41 6.74 3.10
N ASP A 46 6.43 6.38 4.40
CA ASP A 46 6.70 4.99 4.81
C ASP A 46 5.67 4.00 4.25
N VAL A 47 4.38 4.37 4.27
CA VAL A 47 3.28 3.53 3.75
C VAL A 47 3.33 3.49 2.23
N ALA A 48 3.54 4.63 1.58
CA ALA A 48 3.61 4.73 0.13
C ALA A 48 4.79 3.93 -0.43
N ASP A 49 5.97 4.01 0.19
CA ASP A 49 7.15 3.25 -0.23
C ASP A 49 6.93 1.74 -0.08
N THR A 50 6.33 1.31 1.04
CA THR A 50 5.96 -0.09 1.23
C THR A 50 4.97 -0.55 0.16
N LEU A 51 3.91 0.23 -0.12
CA LEU A 51 2.93 -0.10 -1.16
C LEU A 51 3.56 -0.16 -2.55
N ARG A 52 4.50 0.74 -2.89
CA ARG A 52 5.20 0.70 -4.18
C ARG A 52 6.03 -0.57 -4.34
N GLU A 53 6.77 -0.93 -3.29
CA GLU A 53 7.60 -2.12 -3.29
C GLU A 53 6.75 -3.38 -3.46
N GLU A 54 5.72 -3.54 -2.64
CA GLU A 54 4.81 -4.69 -2.71
C GLU A 54 4.03 -4.72 -4.03
N ALA A 55 3.55 -3.58 -4.53
CA ALA A 55 2.83 -3.51 -5.80
C ALA A 55 3.74 -3.89 -6.98
N ARG A 56 5.03 -3.53 -6.92
CA ARG A 56 6.03 -3.96 -7.89
C ARG A 56 6.23 -5.47 -7.85
N PHE A 57 6.41 -6.05 -6.66
CA PHE A 57 6.55 -7.50 -6.51
C PHE A 57 5.32 -8.27 -7.00
N ALA A 58 4.12 -7.71 -6.79
CA ALA A 58 2.86 -8.27 -7.28
C ALA A 58 2.58 -8.01 -8.77
N GLY A 59 3.43 -7.26 -9.47
CA GLY A 59 3.25 -6.91 -10.88
C GLY A 59 2.08 -5.95 -11.15
N LEU A 60 1.68 -5.17 -10.15
CA LEU A 60 0.55 -4.24 -10.22
C LEU A 60 0.92 -2.88 -10.80
N CYS A 61 2.21 -2.52 -10.80
CA CYS A 61 2.71 -1.26 -11.35
C CYS A 61 4.06 -1.46 -12.05
N ALA A 62 4.30 -0.70 -13.12
CA ALA A 62 5.60 -0.63 -13.80
C ALA A 62 6.49 0.46 -13.16
N GLU A 63 7.81 0.34 -13.29
CA GLU A 63 8.85 1.20 -12.63
C GLU A 63 8.66 2.73 -12.81
N ALA A 64 7.88 3.17 -13.80
CA ALA A 64 7.62 4.58 -14.08
C ALA A 64 6.19 5.06 -13.73
N ALA A 65 5.35 4.21 -13.13
CA ALA A 65 3.92 4.44 -12.95
C ALA A 65 3.44 4.38 -11.49
N CYS A 66 4.36 4.31 -10.52
CA CYS A 66 4.10 4.15 -9.08
C CYS A 66 4.60 5.36 -8.27
#